data_AF-A0A1C3KGT9-F1
#
_entry.id   AF-A0A1C3KGT9-F1
#
_cell.length_a   1.000
_cell.length_b   1.000
_cell.length_c   1.000
_cell.angle_alpha   90.00
_cell.angle_beta   90.00
_cell.angle_gamma   90.00
#
_symmetry.space_group_name_H-M   'P 1'
#
loop_
_entity.id
_entity.type
_entity.pdbx_description
1 polymer ?
#
loop_
_entity_poly.entity_id
_entity_poly.type
_entity_poly.pdbx_seq_one_letter_code
_entity_poly.pdbx_strand_id
1 'polypeptide(L)'
;MSYENNKTIQKIFHEVNLNQNAINEMSCSNIESYIKKNVEYYRDPCKKISKYLNHLEEIHESTYVTKGCKYLNYLLYEKMLMNRKDGYSIQELYENLKDMNMEIGYLDENICENHIEEIKHDIYVNLKELYELYEKFNKLKNGPTSCTKDNCACANECANLYFSYEGKCNGDYHEDFCNELENFRGLYNDQMKNENCGDNAAKTLKSFKKNNTVIILIPFILILVTSVFSFIFYKFTPYGSWIFTRIMKKRRTQKYVYHETLELQHIPEKTNRNLRNDEYNIKYNNVGNDKF
;
A
#
# COMPACT_ATOMS: atom_id res chain seq x y z
N MET A 1 -1.37 1.11 -12.99
CA MET A 1 -1.82 1.29 -14.39
C MET A 1 -3.29 0.85 -14.42
N SER A 2 -4.26 1.71 -14.72
CA SER A 2 -5.69 1.33 -14.64
C SER A 2 -6.01 0.20 -15.64
N TYR A 3 -6.49 -0.94 -15.13
CA TYR A 3 -6.80 -2.15 -15.90
C TYR A 3 -8.01 -1.98 -16.82
N GLU A 4 -8.83 -0.95 -16.61
CA GLU A 4 -9.92 -0.58 -17.52
C GLU A 4 -9.40 -0.31 -18.96
N ASN A 5 -8.14 0.13 -19.09
CA ASN A 5 -7.46 0.31 -20.37
C ASN A 5 -6.97 -1.01 -21.01
N ASN A 6 -6.72 -2.06 -20.22
CA ASN A 6 -6.27 -3.36 -20.74
C ASN A 6 -7.39 -4.12 -21.47
N LYS A 7 -8.66 -3.86 -21.13
CA LYS A 7 -9.83 -4.44 -21.82
C LYS A 7 -9.98 -3.91 -23.25
N THR A 8 -9.70 -2.63 -23.49
CA THR A 8 -9.66 -2.07 -24.86
C THR A 8 -8.66 -2.84 -25.71
N ILE A 9 -7.51 -3.15 -25.13
CA ILE A 9 -6.45 -3.88 -25.80
C ILE A 9 -6.81 -5.36 -26.03
N GLN A 10 -7.38 -6.03 -25.03
CA GLN A 10 -7.88 -7.40 -25.19
C GLN A 10 -8.97 -7.50 -26.27
N LYS A 11 -9.92 -6.56 -26.31
CA LYS A 11 -10.96 -6.50 -27.34
C LYS A 11 -10.35 -6.32 -28.72
N ILE A 12 -9.35 -5.45 -28.86
CA ILE A 12 -8.63 -5.22 -30.11
C ILE A 12 -7.91 -6.48 -30.56
N PHE A 13 -7.26 -7.22 -29.65
CA PHE A 13 -6.69 -8.52 -30.00
C PHE A 13 -7.73 -9.47 -30.60
N HIS A 14 -8.95 -9.52 -30.06
CA HIS A 14 -10.02 -10.32 -30.66
C HIS A 14 -10.45 -9.78 -32.03
N GLU A 15 -10.68 -8.48 -32.17
CA GLU A 15 -11.11 -7.84 -33.43
C GLU A 15 -10.09 -8.01 -34.56
N VAL A 16 -8.81 -7.75 -34.27
CA VAL A 16 -7.69 -7.96 -35.21
C VAL A 16 -7.62 -9.41 -35.68
N ASN A 17 -7.93 -10.36 -34.80
CA ASN A 17 -7.92 -11.78 -35.13
C ASN A 17 -9.18 -12.29 -35.85
N LEU A 18 -10.27 -11.52 -35.87
CA LEU A 18 -11.46 -11.81 -36.68
C LEU A 18 -11.29 -11.40 -38.15
N ASN A 19 -10.44 -10.41 -38.42
CA ASN A 19 -10.17 -9.94 -39.77
C ASN A 19 -9.25 -10.93 -40.51
N GLN A 20 -9.73 -11.45 -41.65
CA GLN A 20 -8.99 -12.34 -42.54
C GLN A 20 -8.62 -11.57 -43.81
N ASN A 21 -7.34 -11.28 -43.97
CA ASN A 21 -6.76 -10.56 -45.10
C ASN A 21 -5.64 -11.44 -45.69
N ALA A 22 -5.33 -11.37 -46.99
CA ALA A 22 -4.29 -12.21 -47.60
C ALA A 22 -2.89 -12.08 -46.95
N ILE A 23 -2.57 -10.90 -46.42
CA ILE A 23 -1.34 -10.61 -45.66
C ILE A 23 -1.25 -11.49 -44.39
N ASN A 24 -2.38 -11.86 -43.80
CA ASN A 24 -2.45 -12.68 -42.60
C ASN A 24 -2.02 -14.14 -42.81
N GLU A 25 -2.02 -14.63 -44.06
CA GLU A 25 -1.58 -16.00 -44.37
C GLU A 25 -0.05 -16.14 -44.42
N MET A 26 0.67 -15.03 -44.62
CA MET A 26 2.14 -15.03 -44.73
C MET A 26 2.82 -15.05 -43.36
N SER A 27 2.17 -14.47 -42.34
CA SER A 27 2.68 -14.48 -40.96
C SER A 27 2.96 -15.89 -40.46
N CYS A 28 4.13 -16.07 -39.85
CA CYS A 28 4.58 -17.35 -39.33
C CYS A 28 4.69 -18.51 -40.35
N SER A 29 4.83 -18.21 -41.64
CA SER A 29 5.01 -19.23 -42.70
C SER A 29 6.24 -20.11 -42.50
N ASN A 30 7.34 -19.53 -41.99
CA ASN A 30 8.62 -20.21 -41.75
C ASN A 30 8.84 -20.65 -40.29
N ILE A 31 7.76 -20.89 -39.53
CA ILE A 31 7.84 -21.20 -38.10
C ILE A 31 8.75 -22.38 -37.73
N GLU A 32 8.84 -23.39 -38.61
CA GLU A 32 9.71 -24.57 -38.41
C GLU A 32 11.21 -24.23 -38.45
N SER A 33 11.60 -23.11 -39.06
CA SER A 33 12.98 -22.64 -39.08
C SER A 33 13.42 -22.13 -37.71
N TYR A 34 12.49 -21.59 -36.92
CA TYR A 34 12.75 -20.93 -35.64
C TYR A 34 12.34 -21.78 -34.42
N ILE A 35 11.19 -22.46 -34.50
CA ILE A 35 10.65 -23.30 -33.43
C ILE A 35 10.81 -24.77 -33.82
N LYS A 36 11.72 -25.46 -33.13
CA LYS A 36 12.11 -26.85 -33.44
C LYS A 36 11.31 -27.91 -32.69
N LYS A 37 10.78 -27.56 -31.52
CA LYS A 37 10.01 -28.50 -30.68
C LYS A 37 8.53 -28.19 -30.77
N ASN A 38 7.71 -29.24 -30.93
CA ASN A 38 6.26 -29.13 -30.79
C ASN A 38 5.62 -28.03 -31.66
N VAL A 39 6.16 -27.82 -32.87
CA VAL A 39 5.85 -26.67 -33.76
C VAL A 39 4.35 -26.50 -34.03
N GLU A 40 3.60 -27.59 -34.15
CA GLU A 40 2.16 -27.57 -34.40
C GLU A 40 1.38 -26.79 -33.33
N TYR A 41 1.84 -26.84 -32.06
CA TYR A 41 1.22 -26.08 -30.97
C TYR A 41 1.44 -24.58 -31.09
N TYR A 42 2.52 -24.17 -31.76
CA TYR A 42 2.89 -22.76 -31.88
C TYR A 42 2.31 -22.12 -33.14
N ARG A 43 1.86 -22.88 -34.15
CA ARG A 43 1.34 -22.33 -35.41
C ARG A 43 0.20 -21.32 -35.20
N ASP A 44 -0.84 -21.71 -34.47
CA ASP A 44 -2.01 -20.85 -34.25
C ASP A 44 -1.70 -19.65 -33.32
N PRO A 45 -1.04 -19.84 -32.15
CA PRO A 45 -0.57 -18.73 -31.34
C PRO A 45 0.31 -17.75 -32.10
N CYS A 46 1.28 -18.24 -32.90
CA CYS A 46 2.19 -17.41 -33.68
C CYS A 46 1.40 -16.50 -34.62
N LYS A 47 0.51 -17.06 -35.46
CA LYS A 47 -0.31 -16.27 -36.38
C LYS A 47 -1.12 -15.19 -35.66
N LYS A 48 -1.78 -15.54 -34.55
CA LYS A 48 -2.61 -14.59 -33.80
C LYS A 48 -1.81 -13.47 -33.16
N ILE A 49 -0.64 -13.80 -32.64
CA ILE A 49 0.25 -12.86 -31.98
C ILE A 49 0.93 -11.95 -33.02
N SER A 50 1.38 -12.48 -34.16
CA SER A 50 1.95 -11.70 -35.26
C SER A 50 0.98 -10.67 -35.81
N LYS A 51 -0.28 -11.05 -36.03
CA LYS A 51 -1.33 -10.09 -36.44
C LYS A 51 -1.48 -8.94 -35.46
N TYR A 52 -1.50 -9.27 -34.17
CA TYR A 52 -1.62 -8.28 -33.13
C TYR A 52 -0.39 -7.37 -33.08
N LEU A 53 0.81 -7.91 -33.24
CA LEU A 53 2.04 -7.14 -33.27
C LEU A 53 2.08 -6.17 -34.46
N ASN A 54 1.70 -6.61 -35.67
CA ASN A 54 1.58 -5.72 -36.83
C ASN A 54 0.54 -4.61 -36.60
N HIS A 55 -0.61 -4.93 -36.00
CA HIS A 55 -1.60 -3.90 -35.63
C HIS A 55 -1.06 -2.86 -34.65
N LEU A 56 -0.22 -3.27 -33.70
CA LEU A 56 0.43 -2.33 -32.78
C LEU A 56 1.42 -1.42 -33.52
N GLU A 57 2.12 -1.93 -34.53
CA GLU A 57 3.09 -1.19 -35.34
C GLU A 57 2.44 -0.13 -36.23
N GLU A 58 1.27 -0.44 -36.80
CA GLU A 58 0.45 0.53 -37.54
C GLU A 58 -0.04 1.70 -36.67
N ILE A 59 0.05 1.60 -35.33
CA ILE A 59 -0.39 2.63 -34.40
C ILE A 59 0.80 3.47 -33.90
N HIS A 60 0.82 4.75 -34.24
CA HIS A 60 1.88 5.68 -33.84
C HIS A 60 1.67 6.35 -32.46
N GLU A 61 0.71 5.90 -31.66
CA GLU A 61 0.48 6.44 -30.31
C GLU A 61 1.29 5.67 -29.26
N SER A 62 2.40 6.26 -28.80
CA SER A 62 3.33 5.63 -27.84
C SER A 62 2.66 5.02 -26.59
N THR A 63 1.65 5.69 -26.01
CA THR A 63 0.98 5.16 -24.80
C THR A 63 0.14 3.92 -25.10
N TYR A 64 -0.45 3.85 -26.29
CA TYR A 64 -1.20 2.71 -26.76
C TYR A 64 -0.24 1.55 -27.04
N VAL A 65 0.84 1.80 -27.78
CA VAL A 65 1.87 0.79 -28.10
C VAL A 65 2.44 0.19 -26.82
N THR A 66 2.85 1.02 -25.85
CA THR A 66 3.39 0.57 -24.56
C THR A 66 2.44 -0.40 -23.85
N LYS A 67 1.15 -0.06 -23.77
CA LYS A 67 0.16 -0.92 -23.13
C LYS A 67 -0.09 -2.18 -23.96
N GLY A 68 -0.11 -2.06 -25.29
CA GLY A 68 -0.26 -3.17 -26.21
C GLY A 68 0.87 -4.19 -26.07
N CYS A 69 2.12 -3.72 -26.00
CA CYS A 69 3.27 -4.58 -25.79
C CYS A 69 3.27 -5.28 -24.42
N LYS A 70 2.77 -4.63 -23.36
CA LYS A 70 2.56 -5.31 -22.07
C LYS A 70 1.52 -6.42 -22.17
N TYR A 71 0.47 -6.22 -22.95
CA TYR A 71 -0.53 -7.26 -23.20
C TYR A 71 0.01 -8.37 -24.10
N LEU A 72 0.84 -8.04 -25.10
CA LEU A 72 1.58 -9.01 -25.91
C LEU A 72 2.42 -9.93 -25.02
N ASN A 73 3.13 -9.38 -24.04
CA ASN A 73 3.91 -10.16 -23.07
C ASN A 73 3.03 -11.18 -22.32
N TYR A 74 1.84 -10.74 -21.86
CA TYR A 74 0.84 -11.65 -21.28
C TYR A 74 0.40 -12.76 -22.25
N LEU A 75 0.11 -12.42 -23.51
CA LEU A 75 -0.32 -13.37 -24.53
C LEU A 75 0.75 -14.41 -24.86
N LEU A 76 2.02 -14.00 -24.96
CA LEU A 76 3.15 -14.90 -25.16
C LEU A 76 3.22 -15.93 -24.04
N TYR A 77 3.13 -15.48 -22.78
CA TYR A 77 3.11 -16.39 -21.64
C TYR A 77 1.90 -17.35 -21.70
N GLU A 78 0.69 -16.81 -21.82
CA GLU A 78 -0.56 -17.57 -21.79
C GLU A 78 -0.63 -18.62 -22.91
N LYS A 79 -0.31 -18.22 -24.14
CA LYS A 79 -0.59 -19.04 -25.33
C LYS A 79 0.59 -19.90 -25.75
N MET A 80 1.82 -19.49 -25.45
CA MET A 80 3.03 -20.15 -25.95
C MET A 80 3.89 -20.79 -24.84
N LEU A 81 3.79 -20.35 -23.58
CA LEU A 81 4.58 -20.93 -22.49
C LEU A 81 3.77 -21.73 -21.46
N MET A 82 2.55 -21.30 -21.15
CA MET A 82 1.77 -21.90 -20.09
C MET A 82 1.58 -23.40 -20.34
N ASN A 83 1.92 -24.21 -19.35
CA ASN A 83 1.87 -25.68 -19.39
C ASN A 83 2.80 -26.34 -20.43
N ARG A 84 3.82 -25.64 -20.91
CA ARG A 84 4.82 -26.18 -21.83
C ARG A 84 6.08 -26.63 -21.09
N LYS A 85 6.71 -27.67 -21.62
CA LYS A 85 8.00 -28.20 -21.14
C LYS A 85 9.04 -28.22 -22.27
N ASP A 86 8.82 -27.39 -23.28
CA ASP A 86 9.67 -27.32 -24.48
C ASP A 86 11.00 -26.60 -24.21
N GLY A 87 11.09 -25.91 -23.07
CA GLY A 87 12.30 -25.25 -22.58
C GLY A 87 12.52 -23.85 -23.15
N TYR A 88 11.58 -23.35 -23.94
CA TYR A 88 11.64 -21.98 -24.46
C TYR A 88 11.42 -20.95 -23.36
N SER A 89 12.17 -19.85 -23.40
CA SER A 89 11.88 -18.65 -22.61
C SER A 89 10.90 -17.73 -23.35
N ILE A 90 10.32 -16.75 -22.64
CA ILE A 90 9.43 -15.77 -23.27
C ILE A 90 10.17 -14.91 -24.28
N GLN A 91 11.42 -14.58 -23.96
CA GLN A 91 12.30 -13.79 -24.81
C GLN A 91 12.68 -14.56 -26.06
N GLU A 92 13.05 -15.84 -25.94
CA GLU A 92 13.31 -16.69 -27.11
C GLU A 92 12.09 -16.78 -28.04
N LEU A 93 10.88 -16.96 -27.49
CA LEU A 93 9.67 -17.02 -28.31
C LEU A 93 9.39 -15.68 -29.00
N TYR A 94 9.59 -14.57 -28.31
CA TYR A 94 9.40 -13.25 -28.87
C TYR A 94 10.40 -12.95 -29.98
N GLU A 95 11.69 -13.17 -29.74
CA GLU A 95 12.77 -12.96 -30.73
C GLU A 95 12.52 -13.80 -31.98
N ASN A 96 12.20 -15.09 -31.81
CA ASN A 96 11.86 -15.97 -32.93
C ASN A 96 10.63 -15.48 -33.73
N LEU A 97 9.59 -15.00 -33.05
CA LEU A 97 8.40 -14.47 -33.71
C LEU A 97 8.72 -13.18 -34.45
N LYS A 98 9.45 -12.27 -33.82
CA LYS A 98 9.86 -11.00 -34.39
C LYS A 98 10.74 -11.21 -35.63
N ASP A 99 11.86 -11.92 -35.49
CA ASP A 99 12.84 -12.15 -36.56
C ASP A 99 12.17 -12.79 -37.79
N MET A 100 11.34 -13.81 -37.56
CA MET A 100 10.61 -14.48 -38.63
C MET A 100 9.67 -13.55 -39.39
N ASN A 101 8.98 -12.64 -38.70
CA ASN A 101 8.05 -11.72 -39.36
C ASN A 101 8.79 -10.53 -40.02
N MET A 102 9.95 -10.11 -39.49
CA MET A 102 10.81 -9.13 -40.16
C MET A 102 11.45 -9.69 -41.44
N GLU A 103 11.91 -10.95 -41.41
CA GLU A 103 12.54 -11.62 -42.56
C GLU A 103 11.63 -11.65 -43.80
N ILE A 104 10.32 -11.84 -43.58
CA ILE A 104 9.32 -11.88 -44.65
C ILE A 104 8.71 -10.50 -44.97
N GLY A 105 9.19 -9.42 -44.33
CA GLY A 105 8.66 -8.06 -44.50
C GLY A 105 7.25 -7.87 -43.97
N TYR A 106 6.85 -8.66 -42.96
CA TYR A 106 5.55 -8.53 -42.29
C TYR A 106 5.58 -7.56 -41.10
N LEU A 107 6.77 -7.34 -40.51
CA LEU A 107 7.03 -6.30 -39.51
C LEU A 107 8.23 -5.47 -39.98
N ASP A 108 8.20 -4.16 -39.80
CA ASP A 108 9.29 -3.25 -40.17
C ASP A 108 10.16 -2.89 -38.95
N GLU A 109 9.55 -2.80 -37.76
CA GLU A 109 10.17 -2.29 -36.53
C GLU A 109 9.93 -3.17 -35.29
N ASN A 110 10.92 -3.14 -34.37
CA ASN A 110 10.83 -3.84 -33.09
C ASN A 110 10.18 -2.98 -31.99
N ILE A 111 8.89 -2.72 -32.10
CA ILE A 111 8.17 -1.78 -31.22
C ILE A 111 7.98 -2.25 -29.76
N CYS A 112 8.17 -3.55 -29.46
CA CYS A 112 7.89 -4.11 -28.14
C CYS A 112 9.12 -4.60 -27.38
N GLU A 113 10.35 -4.47 -27.92
CA GLU A 113 11.60 -5.00 -27.32
C GLU A 113 11.74 -4.71 -25.83
N ASN A 114 11.54 -3.45 -25.44
CA ASN A 114 11.72 -2.97 -24.05
C ASN A 114 10.51 -3.25 -23.14
N HIS A 115 9.54 -4.05 -23.62
CA HIS A 115 8.30 -4.36 -22.90
C HIS A 115 8.10 -5.87 -22.72
N ILE A 116 9.00 -6.69 -23.26
CA ILE A 116 9.00 -8.14 -23.08
C ILE A 116 9.89 -8.49 -21.90
N GLU A 117 9.26 -9.06 -20.87
CA GLU A 117 9.89 -9.38 -19.59
C GLU A 117 9.40 -10.76 -19.14
N GLU A 118 10.22 -11.47 -18.35
CA GLU A 118 9.79 -12.72 -17.74
C GLU A 118 8.59 -12.53 -16.81
N ILE A 119 7.53 -13.29 -17.07
CA ILE A 119 6.33 -13.29 -16.23
C ILE A 119 6.42 -14.48 -15.27
N LYS A 120 6.46 -14.20 -13.97
CA LYS A 120 6.34 -15.24 -12.94
C LYS A 120 4.93 -15.82 -12.97
N HIS A 121 4.82 -17.12 -12.68
CA HIS A 121 3.56 -17.85 -12.78
C HIS A 121 2.45 -17.25 -11.89
N ASP A 122 2.79 -16.82 -10.69
CA ASP A 122 1.87 -16.15 -9.76
C ASP A 122 1.39 -14.79 -10.27
N ILE A 123 2.26 -14.01 -10.90
CA ILE A 123 1.89 -12.75 -11.57
C ILE A 123 0.88 -13.04 -12.70
N TYR A 124 1.16 -14.06 -13.52
CA TYR A 124 0.24 -14.46 -14.58
C TYR A 124 -1.14 -14.87 -14.03
N VAL A 125 -1.17 -15.69 -12.97
CA VAL A 125 -2.43 -16.12 -12.33
C VAL A 125 -3.25 -14.91 -11.87
N ASN A 126 -2.60 -13.94 -11.22
CA ASN A 126 -3.23 -12.71 -10.77
C ASN A 126 -3.76 -11.86 -11.94
N LEU A 127 -3.00 -11.74 -13.04
CA LEU A 127 -3.46 -11.03 -14.24
C LEU A 127 -4.69 -11.71 -14.85
N LYS A 128 -4.65 -13.03 -15.02
CA LYS A 128 -5.79 -13.80 -15.56
C LYS A 128 -7.08 -13.56 -14.74
N GLU A 129 -6.97 -13.61 -13.42
CA GLU A 129 -8.09 -13.40 -12.52
C GLU A 129 -8.67 -11.97 -12.59
N LEU A 130 -7.80 -10.97 -12.76
CA LEU A 130 -8.23 -9.59 -13.02
C LEU A 130 -8.94 -9.49 -14.37
N TYR A 131 -8.41 -10.10 -15.43
CA TYR A 131 -9.08 -10.11 -16.74
C TYR A 131 -10.49 -10.70 -16.65
N GLU A 132 -10.64 -11.87 -16.01
CA GLU A 132 -11.95 -12.51 -15.81
C GLU A 132 -12.92 -11.62 -15.01
N LEU A 133 -12.42 -10.94 -13.98
CA LEU A 133 -13.21 -10.01 -13.17
C LEU A 133 -13.69 -8.80 -13.99
N TYR A 134 -12.78 -8.16 -14.72
CA TYR A 134 -13.11 -7.03 -15.57
C TYR A 134 -14.05 -7.44 -16.71
N GLU A 135 -13.91 -8.61 -17.31
CA GLU A 135 -14.85 -9.11 -18.31
C GLU A 135 -16.28 -9.21 -17.75
N LYS A 136 -16.45 -9.76 -16.55
CA LYS A 136 -17.78 -9.82 -15.89
C LYS A 136 -18.34 -8.43 -15.62
N PHE A 137 -17.52 -7.51 -15.09
CA PHE A 137 -17.94 -6.13 -14.86
C PHE A 137 -18.37 -5.42 -16.13
N ASN A 138 -17.69 -5.71 -17.24
CA ASN A 138 -18.01 -5.11 -18.52
C ASN A 138 -19.32 -5.60 -19.11
N LYS A 139 -19.70 -6.87 -18.88
CA LYS A 139 -21.05 -7.36 -19.20
C LYS A 139 -22.09 -6.60 -18.38
N LEU A 140 -21.83 -6.36 -17.09
CA LEU A 140 -22.71 -5.51 -16.29
C LEU A 140 -22.84 -4.09 -16.86
N LYS A 141 -21.72 -3.43 -17.21
CA LYS A 141 -21.69 -2.05 -17.74
C LYS A 141 -22.44 -1.88 -19.07
N ASN A 142 -22.41 -2.91 -19.93
CA ASN A 142 -23.04 -2.87 -21.25
C ASN A 142 -24.55 -3.15 -21.23
N GLY A 143 -25.13 -3.45 -20.06
CA GLY A 143 -26.57 -3.58 -19.87
C GLY A 143 -27.17 -4.93 -20.29
N PRO A 144 -28.52 -5.04 -20.29
CA PRO A 144 -29.26 -6.31 -20.31
C PRO A 144 -28.97 -7.18 -21.52
N THR A 145 -28.68 -6.59 -22.68
CA THR A 145 -28.39 -7.32 -23.93
C THR A 145 -27.13 -8.16 -23.85
N SER A 146 -26.21 -7.85 -22.93
CA SER A 146 -24.98 -8.62 -22.73
C SER A 146 -25.05 -9.58 -21.54
N CYS A 147 -26.14 -9.53 -20.77
CA CYS A 147 -26.42 -10.40 -19.63
C CYS A 147 -27.51 -11.41 -19.99
N THR A 148 -27.16 -12.69 -20.10
CA THR A 148 -28.07 -13.76 -20.56
C THR A 148 -29.23 -14.06 -19.61
N LYS A 149 -29.24 -13.51 -18.40
CA LYS A 149 -30.30 -13.70 -17.38
C LYS A 149 -30.99 -12.36 -17.07
N ASP A 150 -30.35 -11.56 -16.23
CA ASP A 150 -30.74 -10.21 -15.84
C ASP A 150 -29.48 -9.46 -15.32
N ASN A 151 -29.53 -8.12 -15.24
CA ASN A 151 -28.40 -7.30 -14.79
C ASN A 151 -27.97 -7.61 -13.35
N CYS A 152 -28.90 -7.99 -12.48
CA CYS A 152 -28.63 -8.23 -11.08
C CYS A 152 -27.91 -9.57 -10.86
N ALA A 153 -28.24 -10.58 -11.64
CA ALA A 153 -27.49 -11.83 -11.71
C ALA A 153 -26.04 -11.56 -12.16
N CYS A 154 -25.84 -10.73 -13.18
CA CYS A 154 -24.50 -10.30 -13.62
C CYS A 154 -23.74 -9.55 -12.52
N ALA A 155 -24.40 -8.60 -11.85
CA ALA A 155 -23.82 -7.85 -10.74
C ALA A 155 -23.43 -8.78 -9.59
N ASN A 156 -24.28 -9.74 -9.24
CA ASN A 156 -24.01 -10.72 -8.20
C ASN A 156 -22.84 -11.64 -8.56
N GLU A 157 -22.81 -12.19 -9.79
CA GLU A 157 -21.69 -13.00 -10.27
C GLU A 157 -20.36 -12.23 -10.25
N CYS A 158 -20.40 -10.94 -10.63
CA CYS A 158 -19.25 -10.04 -10.61
C CYS A 158 -18.76 -9.79 -9.17
N ALA A 159 -19.67 -9.45 -8.26
CA ALA A 159 -19.37 -9.22 -6.85
C ALA A 159 -18.84 -10.48 -6.14
N ASN A 160 -19.44 -11.64 -6.41
CA ASN A 160 -18.99 -12.91 -5.83
C ASN A 160 -17.59 -13.30 -6.31
N LEU A 161 -17.26 -13.05 -7.57
CA LEU A 161 -15.91 -13.26 -8.07
C LEU A 161 -14.92 -12.33 -7.35
N TYR A 162 -15.25 -11.04 -7.21
CA TYR A 162 -14.44 -10.11 -6.43
C TYR A 162 -14.20 -10.61 -4.99
N PHE A 163 -15.25 -11.03 -4.28
CA PHE A 163 -15.14 -11.54 -2.90
C PHE A 163 -14.30 -12.81 -2.78
N SER A 164 -14.25 -13.64 -3.82
CA SER A 164 -13.41 -14.85 -3.83
C SER A 164 -11.92 -14.54 -3.71
N TYR A 165 -11.51 -13.31 -4.06
CA TYR A 165 -10.11 -12.87 -4.03
C TYR A 165 -9.67 -12.28 -2.68
N GLU A 166 -10.58 -12.13 -1.70
CA GLU A 166 -10.27 -11.54 -0.39
C GLU A 166 -9.05 -12.19 0.28
N GLY A 167 -8.98 -13.53 0.23
CA GLY A 167 -7.91 -14.30 0.86
C GLY A 167 -6.52 -13.97 0.34
N LYS A 168 -6.41 -13.48 -0.91
CA LYS A 168 -5.14 -13.17 -1.59
C LYS A 168 -4.54 -11.83 -1.17
N CYS A 169 -5.34 -10.97 -0.54
CA CYS A 169 -4.89 -9.67 -0.03
C CYS A 169 -4.42 -9.71 1.43
N ASN A 170 -4.09 -10.91 1.93
CA ASN A 170 -3.47 -11.09 3.23
C ASN A 170 -1.94 -11.02 3.11
N GLY A 171 -1.37 -9.86 3.41
CA GLY A 171 0.08 -9.62 3.40
C GLY A 171 0.56 -8.91 2.13
N ASP A 172 1.88 -8.74 2.02
CA ASP A 172 2.48 -7.83 1.02
C ASP A 172 2.79 -8.50 -0.33
N TYR A 173 2.66 -9.83 -0.44
CA TYR A 173 3.09 -10.61 -1.61
C TYR A 173 2.31 -10.30 -2.90
N HIS A 174 1.13 -9.69 -2.78
CA HIS A 174 0.23 -9.39 -3.91
C HIS A 174 -0.23 -7.92 -3.92
N GLU A 175 0.63 -7.00 -3.50
CA GLU A 175 0.28 -5.58 -3.36
C GLU A 175 -0.31 -4.99 -4.65
N ASP A 176 0.30 -5.22 -5.82
CA ASP A 176 -0.20 -4.70 -7.10
C ASP A 176 -1.59 -5.25 -7.47
N PHE A 177 -1.80 -6.55 -7.27
CA PHE A 177 -3.09 -7.20 -7.53
C PHE A 177 -4.18 -6.61 -6.61
N CYS A 178 -3.88 -6.47 -5.32
CA CYS A 178 -4.81 -5.93 -4.35
C CYS A 178 -5.07 -4.42 -4.54
N ASN A 179 -4.06 -3.66 -4.95
CA ASN A 179 -4.24 -2.28 -5.36
C ASN A 179 -5.20 -2.17 -6.56
N GLU A 180 -5.10 -3.07 -7.53
CA GLU A 180 -6.01 -3.09 -8.66
C GLU A 180 -7.42 -3.54 -8.28
N LEU A 181 -7.58 -4.47 -7.34
CA LEU A 181 -8.90 -4.82 -6.78
C LEU A 181 -9.56 -3.62 -6.06
N GLU A 182 -8.79 -2.76 -5.41
CA GLU A 182 -9.35 -1.51 -4.86
C GLU A 182 -9.79 -0.51 -5.93
N ASN A 183 -9.05 -0.40 -7.03
CA ASN A 183 -9.47 0.42 -8.18
C ASN A 183 -10.78 -0.13 -8.77
N PHE A 184 -10.83 -1.44 -9.00
CA PHE A 184 -12.02 -2.14 -9.48
C PHE A 184 -13.22 -1.91 -8.56
N ARG A 185 -13.03 -2.00 -7.25
CA ARG A 185 -14.06 -1.73 -6.24
C ARG A 185 -14.70 -0.35 -6.44
N GLY A 186 -13.90 0.67 -6.74
CA GLY A 186 -14.40 2.01 -7.07
C GLY A 186 -15.34 1.98 -8.28
N LEU A 187 -14.88 1.39 -9.39
CA LEU A 187 -15.63 1.27 -10.65
C LEU A 187 -16.96 0.53 -10.47
N TYR A 188 -16.93 -0.61 -9.76
CA TYR A 188 -18.14 -1.40 -9.49
C TYR A 188 -19.14 -0.62 -8.63
N ASN A 189 -18.69 0.00 -7.54
CA ASN A 189 -19.56 0.76 -6.65
C ASN A 189 -20.21 1.95 -7.38
N ASP A 190 -19.48 2.59 -8.29
CA ASP A 190 -20.01 3.68 -9.10
C ASP A 190 -21.08 3.19 -10.09
N GLN A 191 -20.86 2.03 -10.75
CA GLN A 191 -21.88 1.41 -11.62
C GLN A 191 -23.15 1.06 -10.84
N MET A 192 -23.01 0.48 -9.64
CA MET A 192 -24.15 0.01 -8.85
C MET A 192 -25.00 1.12 -8.22
N LYS A 193 -24.58 2.38 -8.28
CA LYS A 193 -25.41 3.53 -7.87
C LYS A 193 -26.73 3.57 -8.65
N ASN A 194 -26.65 3.29 -9.95
CA ASN A 194 -27.78 3.40 -10.87
C ASN A 194 -28.55 2.08 -11.08
N GLU A 195 -27.97 0.94 -10.70
CA GLU A 195 -28.62 -0.37 -10.82
C GLU A 195 -29.61 -0.62 -9.68
N ASN A 196 -30.80 -1.16 -10.00
CA ASN A 196 -31.83 -1.49 -9.01
C ASN A 196 -31.93 -3.00 -8.80
N CYS A 197 -31.15 -3.53 -7.85
CA CYS A 197 -31.05 -4.96 -7.61
C CYS A 197 -31.55 -5.44 -6.24
N GLY A 198 -32.05 -4.55 -5.38
CA GLY A 198 -32.42 -4.90 -4.01
C GLY A 198 -31.29 -5.69 -3.32
N ASP A 199 -31.65 -6.82 -2.73
CA ASP A 199 -30.70 -7.73 -2.05
C ASP A 199 -30.04 -8.76 -2.99
N ASN A 200 -30.39 -8.79 -4.28
CA ASN A 200 -29.88 -9.77 -5.23
C ASN A 200 -28.43 -9.50 -5.67
N ALA A 201 -27.92 -8.29 -5.46
CA ALA A 201 -26.53 -7.93 -5.76
C ALA A 201 -26.00 -6.90 -4.78
N ALA A 202 -24.70 -7.00 -4.44
CA ALA A 202 -24.06 -6.05 -3.55
C ALA A 202 -24.07 -4.64 -4.18
N LYS A 203 -24.68 -3.67 -3.48
CA LYS A 203 -24.63 -2.23 -3.82
C LYS A 203 -23.23 -1.63 -3.64
N THR A 204 -22.48 -2.16 -2.67
CA THR A 204 -21.10 -1.74 -2.38
C THR A 204 -20.25 -2.96 -2.06
N LEU A 205 -19.02 -2.96 -2.54
CA LEU A 205 -18.02 -3.97 -2.19
C LEU A 205 -17.23 -3.52 -0.95
N LYS A 206 -16.88 -4.46 -0.07
CA LYS A 206 -15.94 -4.21 1.05
C LYS A 206 -14.53 -4.04 0.51
N SER A 207 -13.73 -3.20 1.17
CA SER A 207 -12.30 -3.07 0.87
C SER A 207 -11.53 -4.27 1.43
N PHE A 208 -10.52 -4.73 0.69
CA PHE A 208 -9.59 -5.77 1.15
C PHE A 208 -8.34 -5.18 1.78
N LYS A 209 -8.07 -3.88 1.58
CA LYS A 209 -7.02 -3.19 2.33
C LYS A 209 -7.37 -3.22 3.81
N LYS A 210 -6.56 -3.94 4.59
CA LYS A 210 -6.62 -3.85 6.04
C LYS A 210 -6.26 -2.41 6.41
N ASN A 211 -7.25 -1.68 6.90
CA ASN A 211 -6.98 -0.44 7.60
C ASN A 211 -6.07 -0.80 8.76
N ASN A 212 -4.86 -0.26 8.77
CA ASN A 212 -3.97 -0.27 9.93
C ASN A 212 -4.56 0.65 11.02
N THR A 213 -5.79 0.33 11.46
CA THR A 213 -6.45 0.90 12.63
C THR A 213 -5.56 0.77 13.84
N VAL A 214 -4.75 -0.30 13.92
CA VAL A 214 -3.68 -0.45 14.91
C VAL A 214 -2.71 0.74 14.88
N ILE A 215 -2.23 1.19 13.72
CA ILE A 215 -1.32 2.34 13.60
C ILE A 215 -1.98 3.64 14.03
N ILE A 216 -3.26 3.83 13.68
CA ILE A 216 -4.03 5.01 14.10
C ILE A 216 -4.29 4.98 15.61
N LEU A 217 -4.46 3.81 16.21
CA LEU A 217 -4.71 3.62 17.65
C LEU A 217 -3.45 3.77 18.51
N ILE A 218 -2.25 3.53 17.96
CA ILE A 218 -0.97 3.64 18.69
C ILE A 218 -0.81 5.02 19.38
N PRO A 219 -1.01 6.16 18.70
CA PRO A 219 -0.99 7.49 19.34
C PRO A 219 -1.99 7.61 20.49
N PHE A 220 -3.23 7.16 20.31
CA PHE A 220 -4.28 7.25 21.32
C PHE A 220 -3.97 6.37 22.55
N ILE A 221 -3.46 5.17 22.34
CA ILE A 221 -3.04 4.27 23.42
C ILE A 221 -1.85 4.87 24.18
N LEU A 222 -0.86 5.43 23.49
CA LEU A 222 0.29 6.08 24.13
C LEU A 222 -0.14 7.30 24.97
N ILE A 223 -1.10 8.10 24.48
CA ILE A 223 -1.67 9.24 25.23
C ILE A 223 -2.42 8.75 26.49
N LEU A 224 -3.24 7.71 26.36
CA LEU A 224 -3.97 7.14 27.49
C LEU A 224 -3.02 6.56 28.55
N VAL A 225 -2.02 5.80 28.11
CA VAL A 225 -1.01 5.19 28.98
C VAL A 225 -0.22 6.27 29.71
N THR A 226 0.30 7.28 29.01
CA THR A 226 1.04 8.40 29.62
C THR A 226 0.19 9.21 30.59
N SER A 227 -1.09 9.43 30.30
CA SER A 227 -2.03 10.10 31.21
C SER A 227 -2.23 9.32 32.51
N VAL A 228 -2.49 8.00 32.41
CA VAL A 228 -2.67 7.12 33.57
C VAL A 228 -1.40 7.05 34.41
N PHE A 229 -0.24 6.88 33.78
CA PHE A 229 1.05 6.89 34.48
C PHE A 229 1.27 8.23 35.19
N SER A 230 1.00 9.36 34.53
CA SER A 230 1.13 10.69 35.14
C SER A 230 0.23 10.86 36.36
N PHE A 231 -1.01 10.37 36.31
CA PHE A 231 -1.94 10.38 37.45
C PHE A 231 -1.44 9.51 38.61
N ILE A 232 -0.93 8.31 38.32
CA ILE A 232 -0.35 7.41 39.32
C ILE A 232 0.88 8.05 39.96
N PHE A 233 1.79 8.61 39.17
CA PHE A 233 2.98 9.29 39.69
C PHE A 233 2.61 10.50 40.55
N TYR A 234 1.62 11.30 40.13
CA TYR A 234 1.11 12.43 40.88
C TYR A 234 0.50 12.01 42.23
N LYS A 235 -0.28 10.93 42.26
CA LYS A 235 -1.00 10.47 43.45
C LYS A 235 -0.13 9.67 44.42
N PHE A 236 0.80 8.85 43.91
CA PHE A 236 1.51 7.84 44.71
C PHE A 236 3.00 8.09 44.89
N THR A 237 3.58 9.10 44.22
CA THR A 237 5.00 9.46 44.42
C THR A 237 5.10 10.72 45.27
N PRO A 238 5.86 10.73 46.38
CA PRO A 238 5.92 11.86 47.30
C PRO A 238 6.81 13.00 46.77
N TYR A 239 6.81 13.26 45.46
CA TYR A 239 7.53 14.39 44.87
C TYR A 239 6.94 15.71 45.36
N GLY A 240 5.65 15.78 45.68
CA GLY A 240 5.04 16.97 46.30
C GLY A 240 5.72 17.36 47.61
N SER A 241 5.92 16.40 48.51
CA SER A 241 6.61 16.64 49.79
C SER A 241 8.09 16.95 49.59
N TRP A 242 8.76 16.25 48.67
CA TRP A 242 10.19 16.46 48.40
C TRP A 242 10.50 17.80 47.72
N ILE A 243 9.71 18.20 46.73
CA ILE A 243 9.80 19.48 46.04
C ILE A 243 9.47 20.62 47.02
N PHE A 244 8.39 20.49 47.80
CA PHE A 244 8.02 21.49 48.80
C PHE A 244 9.10 21.66 49.88
N THR A 245 9.72 20.55 50.32
CA THR A 245 10.82 20.57 51.28
C THR A 245 12.06 21.26 50.70
N ARG A 246 12.42 21.01 49.44
CA ARG A 246 13.54 21.70 48.76
C ARG A 246 13.27 23.20 48.58
N ILE A 247 12.06 23.58 48.18
CA ILE A 247 11.64 24.99 48.04
C ILE A 247 11.66 25.71 49.40
N MET A 248 11.13 25.07 50.46
CA MET A 248 11.13 25.60 51.82
C MET A 248 12.56 25.76 52.37
N LYS A 249 13.47 24.79 52.12
CA LYS A 249 14.86 24.86 52.57
C LYS A 249 15.60 26.04 51.95
N LYS A 250 15.40 26.30 50.65
CA LYS A 250 16.01 27.43 49.92
C LYS A 250 15.50 28.80 50.41
N ARG A 251 14.20 28.91 50.71
CA ARG A 251 13.58 30.12 51.29
C ARG A 251 14.08 30.42 52.71
N ARG A 252 14.30 29.39 53.55
CA ARG A 252 14.87 29.57 54.90
C ARG A 252 16.29 30.13 54.84
N THR A 253 17.18 29.56 54.03
CA THR A 253 18.56 30.08 53.85
C THR A 253 18.59 31.53 53.38
N GLN A 254 17.68 31.94 52.50
CA GLN A 254 17.60 33.32 52.03
C GLN A 254 17.17 34.30 53.14
N LYS A 255 16.29 33.86 54.04
CA LYS A 255 15.85 34.65 55.20
C LYS A 255 16.95 34.80 56.25
N TYR A 256 17.77 33.76 56.45
CA TYR A 256 18.96 33.82 57.32
C TYR A 256 20.02 34.78 56.77
N VAL A 257 20.37 34.67 55.48
CA VAL A 257 21.34 35.58 54.84
C VAL A 257 20.86 37.03 54.89
N TYR A 258 19.57 37.29 54.66
CA TYR A 258 19.00 38.64 54.76
C TYR A 258 19.05 39.20 56.19
N HIS A 259 18.77 38.39 57.20
CA HIS A 259 18.83 38.81 58.61
C HIS A 259 20.27 39.06 59.08
N GLU A 260 21.22 38.21 58.65
CA GLU A 260 22.65 38.36 58.95
C GLU A 260 23.24 39.62 58.28
N THR A 261 22.80 39.96 57.05
CA THR A 261 23.18 41.23 56.41
C THR A 261 22.58 42.47 57.09
N LEU A 262 21.41 42.35 57.73
CA LEU A 262 20.79 43.45 58.48
C LEU A 262 21.51 43.71 59.81
N GLU A 263 21.95 42.63 60.49
CA GLU A 263 22.71 42.75 61.74
C GLU A 263 24.14 43.28 61.51
N LEU A 264 24.79 42.95 60.39
CA LEU A 264 26.11 43.49 60.04
C LEU A 264 26.10 44.98 59.64
N GLN A 265 24.94 45.55 59.27
CA GLN A 265 24.80 46.98 58.97
C GLN A 265 24.66 47.87 60.20
N HIS A 266 24.35 47.31 61.38
CA HIS A 266 24.30 48.05 62.64
C HIS A 266 25.56 47.83 63.48
N ILE A 267 26.67 48.43 63.05
CA ILE A 267 27.81 48.71 63.94
C ILE A 267 27.59 50.12 64.50
N PRO A 268 27.29 50.30 65.81
CA PRO A 268 27.23 51.63 66.40
C PRO A 268 28.64 52.20 66.51
N GLU A 269 28.82 53.44 66.09
CA GLU A 269 30.06 54.20 66.27
C GLU A 269 30.53 54.16 67.73
N LYS A 270 31.78 53.73 67.89
CA LYS A 270 32.47 53.55 69.16
C LYS A 270 32.69 54.93 69.81
N THR A 271 31.78 55.36 70.67
CA THR A 271 32.03 56.51 71.56
C THR A 271 32.78 56.05 72.80
N ASN A 272 34.06 56.46 72.88
CA ASN A 272 34.92 56.28 74.04
C ASN A 272 34.31 56.95 75.28
N ARG A 273 33.83 56.16 76.25
CA ARG A 273 33.67 56.59 77.64
C ARG A 273 34.13 55.47 78.57
N ASN A 274 35.24 55.73 79.25
CA ASN A 274 35.76 54.96 80.37
C ASN A 274 34.68 54.78 81.43
N LEU A 275 34.55 53.58 82.02
CA LEU A 275 34.09 53.38 83.40
C LEU A 275 34.30 51.94 83.87
N ARG A 276 35.32 51.83 84.75
CA ARG A 276 35.51 50.99 85.95
C ARG A 276 34.79 49.64 86.07
N ASN A 277 35.62 48.63 86.37
CA ASN A 277 35.31 47.41 87.11
C ASN A 277 34.21 47.64 88.15
N ASP A 278 33.13 46.89 88.06
CA ASP A 278 32.46 46.32 89.23
C ASP A 278 31.86 44.97 88.85
N GLU A 279 32.29 43.97 89.60
CA GLU A 279 32.01 42.56 89.49
C GLU A 279 30.86 42.23 90.45
N TYR A 280 29.62 41.98 89.98
CA TYR A 280 28.60 41.38 90.85
C TYR A 280 27.68 40.38 90.14
N ASN A 281 27.67 39.20 90.75
CA ASN A 281 26.89 38.00 90.50
C ASN A 281 25.40 38.16 90.81
N ILE A 282 24.51 37.48 90.07
CA ILE A 282 23.16 37.11 90.55
C ILE A 282 22.85 35.64 90.19
N LYS A 283 22.67 34.83 91.25
CA LYS A 283 22.12 33.45 91.31
C LYS A 283 20.58 33.49 91.31
N TYR A 284 19.86 32.44 90.89
CA TYR A 284 19.34 31.30 91.69
C TYR A 284 18.19 30.65 90.84
N ASN A 285 17.65 29.43 91.01
CA ASN A 285 17.65 28.34 91.99
C ASN A 285 17.08 27.09 91.28
N ASN A 286 17.53 25.87 91.61
CA ASN A 286 16.89 24.62 91.19
C ASN A 286 16.32 23.93 92.43
N VAL A 287 15.01 23.68 92.47
CA VAL A 287 14.33 22.96 93.56
C VAL A 287 13.94 21.59 93.03
N GLY A 288 14.52 20.55 93.62
CA GLY A 288 14.15 19.16 93.40
C GLY A 288 13.45 18.53 94.60
N ASN A 289 12.91 17.34 94.33
CA ASN A 289 12.52 16.24 95.21
C ASN A 289 11.05 16.27 95.71
N ASP A 290 10.35 15.14 95.88
CA ASP A 290 10.53 13.73 95.48
C ASP A 290 9.21 12.99 95.77
N LYS A 291 8.99 11.87 95.06
CA LYS A 291 8.29 10.60 95.39
C LYS A 291 6.85 10.52 95.95
N PHE A 292 6.14 9.52 95.38
CA PHE A 292 5.07 8.63 95.88
C PHE A 292 4.10 9.12 96.96
#